data_AF-A0A2D0LFP6-F1
#
_entry.id   AF-A0A2D0LFP6-F1
#
_cell.length_a   1.000
_cell.length_b   1.000
_cell.length_c   1.000
_cell.angle_alpha   90.00
_cell.angle_beta   90.00
_cell.angle_gamma   90.00
#
_symmetry.space_group_name_H-M   'P 1'
#
loop_
_entity.id
_entity.type
_entity.pdbx_description
1 polymer ?
#
loop_
_entity_poly.entity_id
_entity_poly.type
_entity_poly.pdbx_seq_one_letter_code
_entity_poly.pdbx_strand_id
1 'polypeptide(L)'
;MFYFYSNINDDVYKFKYTPIKIGREDFIKEKLDEAFRFISNTDYELYIEIMNIVDEFFIFKTQENDGEVVYSGSDFNKLGTVFINEKTCNSDLYFLVDKIIHESAHQILLSIMIHDEIILNDDSEKYPSPLRTGLRTMNGIYHAAFVLYRIACFFNKVVISNPDDNNARIIFRKNISQFKDCYSVISEKGRLSVLGKDFIDGCNNDISLLDMKFIDSLDEKTIEIMEKFNGDSLRRLRNDLYPIAPNLVERLIRGIYQDAYQRDLLTTRERHIATLSALVAIGGAERQLSFQSYAAYKMGFTKEDLEEILIQNSIFSGFTRAMNAAVIFNETWEKFQKGNDSEA
;
A
#
# COMPACT_ATOMS: atom_id res chain seq x y z
N MET A 1 30.38 -13.87 23.69
CA MET A 1 29.11 -13.56 23.01
C MET A 1 27.94 -13.35 23.98
N PHE A 2 27.54 -14.35 24.79
CA PHE A 2 26.35 -14.25 25.68
C PHE A 2 26.35 -13.10 26.70
N TYR A 3 27.51 -12.69 27.24
CA TYR A 3 27.60 -11.59 28.23
C TYR A 3 27.35 -10.18 27.62
N PHE A 4 27.55 -10.03 26.32
CA PHE A 4 27.22 -8.78 25.61
C PHE A 4 25.71 -8.67 25.35
N TYR A 5 25.07 -9.79 25.02
CA TYR A 5 23.63 -9.86 24.74
C TYR A 5 22.77 -9.58 25.97
N SER A 6 23.21 -9.96 27.17
CA SER A 6 22.55 -9.58 28.43
C SER A 6 22.53 -8.08 28.73
N ASN A 7 23.29 -7.27 27.98
CA ASN A 7 23.41 -5.82 28.14
C ASN A 7 22.91 -5.03 26.93
N ILE A 8 22.22 -5.65 25.97
CA ILE A 8 21.45 -4.90 24.96
C ILE A 8 20.28 -4.24 25.70
N ASN A 9 20.51 -3.02 26.17
CA ASN A 9 19.46 -2.10 26.58
C ASN A 9 18.93 -1.47 25.30
N ASP A 10 17.91 -2.09 24.70
CA ASP A 10 17.00 -1.30 23.88
C ASP A 10 16.26 -0.36 24.85
N ASP A 11 16.13 0.93 24.53
CA ASP A 11 15.44 1.94 25.34
C ASP A 11 13.99 1.53 25.71
N VAL A 12 13.48 0.49 25.02
CA VAL A 12 12.11 0.00 25.15
C VAL A 12 12.01 -1.43 25.71
N TYR A 13 13.01 -2.31 25.56
CA TYR A 13 12.85 -3.75 25.83
C TYR A 13 13.94 -4.35 26.74
N LYS A 14 13.52 -5.02 27.82
CA LYS A 14 14.38 -5.93 28.60
C LYS A 14 14.00 -7.36 28.26
N PHE A 15 14.96 -8.16 27.78
CA PHE A 15 14.72 -9.57 27.52
C PHE A 15 15.90 -10.46 27.88
N LYS A 16 15.61 -11.68 28.36
CA LYS A 16 16.62 -12.71 28.66
C LYS A 16 16.74 -13.73 27.53
N TYR A 17 17.98 -13.98 27.14
CA TYR A 17 18.35 -14.92 26.09
C TYR A 17 18.44 -16.34 26.64
N THR A 18 17.98 -17.30 25.84
CA THR A 18 18.25 -18.73 26.05
C THR A 18 18.82 -19.34 24.77
N PRO A 19 19.75 -20.31 24.86
CA PRO A 19 20.20 -21.06 23.70
C PRO A 19 19.03 -21.76 23.00
N ILE A 20 19.12 -21.91 21.68
CA ILE A 20 18.17 -22.71 20.89
C ILE A 20 18.21 -24.15 21.40
N LYS A 21 17.07 -24.84 21.38
CA LYS A 21 17.02 -26.26 21.73
C LYS A 21 17.84 -27.06 20.71
N ILE A 22 18.74 -27.90 21.22
CA ILE A 22 19.50 -28.87 20.40
C ILE A 22 18.54 -29.69 19.54
N GLY A 23 18.82 -29.80 18.24
CA GLY A 23 18.03 -30.54 17.25
C GLY A 23 17.04 -29.69 16.45
N ARG A 24 17.05 -28.36 16.57
CA ARG A 24 16.22 -27.43 15.76
C ARG A 24 17.01 -26.66 14.70
N GLU A 25 18.33 -26.85 14.66
CA GLU A 25 19.25 -26.13 13.78
C GLU A 25 18.88 -26.36 12.30
N ASP A 26 18.64 -27.61 11.91
CA ASP A 26 18.30 -27.96 10.53
C ASP A 26 16.98 -27.34 10.08
N PHE A 27 15.95 -27.34 10.95
CA PHE A 27 14.66 -26.72 10.67
C PHE A 27 14.79 -25.21 10.48
N ILE A 28 15.54 -24.54 11.36
CA ILE A 28 15.76 -23.09 11.27
C ILE A 28 16.52 -22.75 10.00
N LYS A 29 17.54 -23.54 9.67
CA LYS A 29 18.31 -23.38 8.44
C LYS A 29 17.43 -23.54 7.20
N GLU A 30 16.59 -24.56 7.16
CA GLU A 30 15.65 -24.78 6.05
C GLU A 30 14.69 -23.60 5.87
N LYS A 31 14.18 -23.04 6.97
CA LYS A 31 13.30 -21.86 6.93
C LYS A 31 14.00 -20.61 6.39
N LEU A 32 15.24 -20.37 6.79
CA LEU A 32 16.05 -19.29 6.25
C LEU A 32 16.37 -19.52 4.77
N ASP A 33 16.74 -20.74 4.38
CA ASP A 33 17.01 -21.10 2.99
C ASP A 33 15.76 -20.95 2.09
N GLU A 34 14.57 -21.25 2.62
CA GLU A 34 13.29 -20.97 1.96
C GLU A 34 13.08 -19.46 1.76
N ALA A 35 13.30 -18.65 2.81
CA ALA A 35 13.19 -17.19 2.73
C ALA A 35 14.19 -16.56 1.75
N PHE A 36 15.45 -16.98 1.76
CA PHE A 36 16.47 -16.49 0.83
C PHE A 36 16.20 -16.90 -0.61
N ARG A 37 15.69 -18.13 -0.84
CA ARG A 37 15.24 -18.54 -2.18
C ARG A 37 14.07 -17.68 -2.65
N PHE A 38 13.13 -17.36 -1.77
CA PHE A 38 12.00 -16.49 -2.11
C PHE A 38 12.49 -15.06 -2.46
N ILE A 39 13.40 -14.49 -1.66
CA ILE A 39 13.97 -13.17 -1.92
C ILE A 39 14.75 -13.18 -3.24
N SER A 40 15.66 -14.14 -3.46
CA SER A 40 16.48 -14.19 -4.68
C SER A 40 15.66 -14.40 -5.96
N ASN A 41 14.59 -15.20 -5.92
CA ASN A 41 13.71 -15.39 -7.07
C ASN A 41 12.85 -14.15 -7.38
N THR A 42 12.53 -13.34 -6.37
CA THR A 42 11.69 -12.14 -6.52
C THR A 42 12.52 -10.90 -6.85
N ASP A 43 13.67 -10.76 -6.19
CA ASP A 43 14.55 -9.60 -6.24
C ASP A 43 16.01 -10.02 -6.00
N TYR A 44 16.67 -10.44 -7.08
CA TYR A 44 18.04 -10.92 -7.01
C TYR A 44 19.04 -9.84 -6.59
N GLU A 45 18.82 -8.58 -6.96
CA GLU A 45 19.68 -7.46 -6.56
C GLU A 45 19.62 -7.23 -5.05
N LEU A 46 18.41 -7.20 -4.48
CA LEU A 46 18.22 -7.13 -3.03
C LEU A 46 18.88 -8.33 -2.32
N TYR A 47 18.72 -9.53 -2.86
CA TYR A 47 19.36 -10.72 -2.28
C TYR A 47 20.88 -10.57 -2.21
N ILE A 48 21.53 -10.16 -3.30
CA ILE A 48 22.98 -9.94 -3.34
C ILE A 48 23.40 -8.83 -2.38
N GLU A 49 22.64 -7.75 -2.30
CA GLU A 49 22.91 -6.67 -1.34
C GLU A 49 22.87 -7.18 0.11
N ILE A 50 21.85 -7.96 0.48
CA ILE A 50 21.74 -8.57 1.81
C ILE A 50 22.95 -9.48 2.09
N MET A 51 23.33 -10.33 1.14
CA MET A 51 24.47 -11.25 1.31
C MET A 51 25.82 -10.53 1.40
N ASN A 52 25.92 -9.29 0.88
CA ASN A 52 27.13 -8.48 0.97
C ASN A 52 27.20 -7.65 2.24
N ILE A 53 26.06 -7.20 2.78
CA ILE A 53 26.00 -6.33 3.97
C ILE A 53 25.83 -7.12 5.28
N VAL A 54 25.35 -8.36 5.21
CA VAL A 54 25.13 -9.22 6.38
C VAL A 54 26.11 -10.40 6.35
N ASP A 55 27.07 -10.37 7.27
CA ASP A 55 28.05 -11.44 7.49
C ASP A 55 27.46 -12.62 8.29
N GLU A 56 26.57 -12.33 9.25
CA GLU A 56 26.05 -13.34 10.19
C GLU A 56 24.57 -13.13 10.53
N PHE A 57 23.78 -14.20 10.41
CA PHE A 57 22.44 -14.28 10.98
C PHE A 57 22.49 -15.03 12.32
N PHE A 58 22.35 -14.28 13.42
CA PHE A 58 22.37 -14.84 14.77
C PHE A 58 20.96 -15.15 15.25
N ILE A 59 20.69 -16.43 15.51
CA ILE A 59 19.38 -16.89 15.96
C ILE A 59 19.33 -16.96 17.48
N PHE A 60 18.28 -16.37 18.08
CA PHE A 60 18.13 -16.32 19.53
C PHE A 60 16.71 -16.70 19.98
N LYS A 61 16.55 -16.91 21.30
CA LYS A 61 15.25 -17.18 21.92
C LYS A 61 15.03 -16.33 23.15
N THR A 62 13.84 -15.75 23.27
CA THR A 62 13.37 -15.00 24.45
C THR A 62 12.54 -15.88 25.40
N GLN A 63 12.60 -15.59 26.71
CA GLN A 63 11.71 -16.23 27.69
C GLN A 63 10.29 -15.62 27.64
N GLU A 64 9.25 -16.45 27.74
CA GLU A 64 7.84 -16.05 27.58
C GLU A 64 7.29 -15.12 28.69
N ASN A 65 8.04 -14.92 29.78
CA ASN A 65 7.59 -14.07 30.91
C ASN A 65 7.83 -12.57 30.70
N ASP A 66 8.45 -12.15 29.60
CA ASP A 66 8.58 -10.74 29.24
C ASP A 66 7.42 -10.38 28.31
N GLY A 67 6.52 -9.48 28.75
CA GLY A 67 5.22 -9.19 28.14
C GLY A 67 5.22 -8.64 26.70
N GLU A 68 6.38 -8.52 26.05
CA GLU A 68 6.55 -8.11 24.66
C GLU A 68 7.65 -8.96 23.98
N VAL A 69 7.36 -9.51 22.80
CA VAL A 69 8.28 -10.39 22.06
C VAL A 69 9.13 -9.56 21.10
N VAL A 70 10.45 -9.59 21.27
CA VAL A 70 11.41 -9.08 20.29
C VAL A 70 11.57 -10.11 19.16
N TYR A 71 11.15 -9.76 17.95
CA TYR A 71 11.14 -10.67 16.79
C TYR A 71 12.47 -10.71 16.03
N SER A 72 13.17 -9.58 15.98
CA SER A 72 14.45 -9.41 15.30
C SER A 72 15.15 -8.16 15.82
N GLY A 73 16.40 -7.95 15.42
CA GLY A 73 17.12 -6.72 15.73
C GLY A 73 18.44 -6.57 14.97
N SER A 74 19.01 -5.38 15.08
CA SER A 74 20.28 -4.95 14.52
C SER A 74 20.91 -3.93 15.48
N ASP A 75 22.24 -3.79 15.46
CA ASP A 75 22.98 -2.93 16.39
C ASP A 75 24.16 -2.27 15.68
N PHE A 76 24.35 -0.96 15.91
CA PHE A 76 25.46 -0.19 15.34
C PHE A 76 26.84 -0.73 15.72
N ASN A 77 26.99 -1.29 16.93
CA ASN A 77 28.26 -1.86 17.39
C ASN A 77 28.55 -3.25 16.78
N LYS A 78 27.62 -3.79 15.99
CA LYS A 78 27.72 -5.08 15.31
C LYS A 78 27.18 -4.99 13.89
N LEU A 79 27.79 -4.09 13.12
CA LEU A 79 27.56 -4.06 11.68
C LEU A 79 27.86 -5.43 11.07
N GLY A 80 27.00 -5.85 10.16
CA GLY A 80 27.09 -7.17 9.53
C GLY A 80 26.35 -8.29 10.29
N THR A 81 25.79 -8.04 11.47
CA THR A 81 25.00 -9.06 12.20
C THR A 81 23.51 -8.74 12.20
N VAL A 82 22.69 -9.70 11.79
CA VAL A 82 21.22 -9.66 11.90
C VAL A 82 20.75 -10.66 12.96
N PHE A 83 19.97 -10.18 13.92
CA PHE A 83 19.39 -11.01 14.98
C PHE A 83 17.98 -11.43 14.60
N ILE A 84 17.68 -12.73 14.65
CA ILE A 84 16.33 -13.25 14.40
C ILE A 84 15.90 -14.15 15.56
N ASN A 85 14.71 -13.89 16.11
CA ASN A 85 14.14 -14.75 17.13
C ASN A 85 13.67 -16.07 16.50
N GLU A 86 13.95 -17.21 17.16
CA GLU A 86 13.47 -18.54 16.78
C GLU A 86 11.95 -18.55 16.49
N LYS A 87 11.17 -17.75 17.22
CA LYS A 87 9.72 -17.64 17.02
C LYS A 87 9.35 -17.06 15.64
N THR A 88 10.16 -16.16 15.11
CA THR A 88 10.01 -15.60 13.75
C THR A 88 10.20 -16.70 12.70
N CYS A 89 11.16 -17.61 12.90
CA CYS A 89 11.37 -18.75 12.00
C CYS A 89 10.22 -19.78 12.02
N ASN A 90 9.36 -19.74 13.05
CA ASN A 90 8.16 -20.57 13.15
C ASN A 90 6.92 -19.92 12.54
N SER A 91 7.03 -18.66 12.10
CA SER A 91 5.92 -17.89 11.51
C SER A 91 5.82 -18.14 10.01
N ASP A 92 4.88 -17.46 9.34
CA ASP A 92 4.76 -17.55 7.89
C ASP A 92 5.97 -16.97 7.15
N LEU A 93 6.15 -17.38 5.90
CA LEU A 93 7.28 -17.00 5.06
C LEU A 93 7.41 -15.48 4.90
N TYR A 94 6.29 -14.76 4.71
CA TYR A 94 6.31 -13.31 4.50
C TYR A 94 6.73 -12.58 5.75
N PHE A 95 6.33 -13.05 6.93
CA PHE A 95 6.82 -12.50 8.18
C PHE A 95 8.34 -12.68 8.35
N LEU A 96 8.89 -13.85 8.03
CA LEU A 96 10.34 -14.05 8.10
C LEU A 96 11.10 -13.19 7.06
N VAL A 97 10.60 -13.13 5.83
CA VAL A 97 11.16 -12.29 4.76
C VAL A 97 11.12 -10.81 5.13
N ASP A 98 10.01 -10.33 5.70
CA ASP A 98 9.88 -8.98 6.27
C ASP A 98 11.00 -8.70 7.26
N LYS A 99 11.27 -9.60 8.22
CA LYS A 99 12.34 -9.40 9.21
C LYS A 99 13.75 -9.44 8.65
N ILE A 100 14.03 -10.30 7.68
CA ILE A 100 15.33 -10.32 7.00
C ILE A 100 15.57 -8.97 6.29
N ILE A 101 14.59 -8.50 5.52
CA ILE A 101 14.69 -7.22 4.81
C ILE A 101 14.76 -6.05 5.81
N HIS A 102 13.95 -6.10 6.87
CA HIS A 102 13.90 -5.09 7.93
C HIS A 102 15.28 -4.83 8.55
N GLU A 103 15.91 -5.90 9.06
CA GLU A 103 17.18 -5.75 9.75
C GLU A 103 18.33 -5.47 8.79
N SER A 104 18.31 -6.04 7.57
CA SER A 104 19.31 -5.70 6.55
C SER A 104 19.24 -4.22 6.12
N ALA A 105 18.04 -3.63 6.06
CA ALA A 105 17.86 -2.22 5.78
C ALA A 105 18.44 -1.34 6.89
N HIS A 106 18.32 -1.75 8.17
CA HIS A 106 19.02 -1.06 9.26
C HIS A 106 20.54 -1.09 9.09
N GLN A 107 21.12 -2.24 8.70
CA GLN A 107 22.57 -2.36 8.46
C GLN A 107 23.07 -1.38 7.38
N ILE A 108 22.31 -1.24 6.29
CA ILE A 108 22.61 -0.29 5.21
C ILE A 108 22.54 1.16 5.73
N LEU A 109 21.44 1.50 6.40
CA LEU A 109 21.24 2.85 6.88
C LEU A 109 22.31 3.25 7.90
N LEU A 110 22.65 2.35 8.83
CA LEU A 110 23.72 2.57 9.79
C LEU A 110 25.07 2.74 9.09
N SER A 111 25.33 2.00 8.00
CA SER A 111 26.56 2.16 7.20
C SER A 111 26.64 3.53 6.52
N ILE A 112 25.52 4.05 6.02
CA ILE A 112 25.43 5.42 5.48
C ILE A 112 25.70 6.45 6.59
N MET A 113 25.13 6.23 7.78
CA MET A 113 25.26 7.13 8.93
C MET A 113 26.68 7.24 9.49
N ILE A 114 27.56 6.26 9.22
CA ILE A 114 28.99 6.36 9.56
C ILE A 114 29.66 7.46 8.75
N HIS A 115 29.23 7.67 7.51
CA HIS A 115 29.84 8.62 6.60
C HIS A 115 29.22 10.01 6.66
N ASP A 116 27.92 10.09 6.98
CA ASP A 116 27.22 11.36 7.13
C ASP A 116 26.16 11.27 8.24
N GLU A 117 26.12 12.27 9.11
CA GLU A 117 25.10 12.41 10.13
C GLU A 117 23.80 12.90 9.47
N ILE A 118 23.08 11.98 8.82
CA ILE A 118 21.95 12.33 7.95
C ILE A 118 20.76 12.94 8.71
N ILE A 119 20.68 12.76 10.03
CA ILE A 119 19.69 13.38 10.92
C ILE A 119 20.43 14.25 11.93
N LEU A 120 20.11 15.54 11.96
CA LEU A 120 20.72 16.58 12.80
C LEU A 120 19.80 17.08 13.91
N ASN A 121 18.64 16.44 14.10
CA ASN A 121 17.78 16.69 15.26
C ASN A 121 18.46 16.18 16.53
N ASP A 122 18.18 16.83 17.66
CA ASP A 122 18.70 16.40 18.95
C ASP A 122 17.94 15.16 19.46
N ASP A 123 18.62 14.20 20.07
CA ASP A 123 18.01 12.94 20.55
C ASP A 123 16.98 13.14 21.69
N SER A 124 17.01 14.30 22.34
CA SER A 124 15.99 14.71 23.32
C SER A 124 14.66 15.11 22.67
N GLU A 125 14.66 15.47 21.39
CA GLU A 125 13.45 15.82 20.66
C GLU A 125 12.62 14.58 20.35
N LYS A 126 11.31 14.64 20.63
CA LYS A 126 10.37 13.55 20.38
C LYS A 126 9.16 14.04 19.59
N TYR A 127 8.77 13.27 18.58
CA TYR A 127 7.69 13.58 17.66
C TYR A 127 6.66 12.45 17.63
N PRO A 128 5.39 12.73 17.28
CA PRO A 128 4.39 11.70 17.05
C PRO A 128 4.88 10.69 16.00
N SER A 129 4.87 9.41 16.38
CA SER A 129 5.18 8.31 15.46
C SER A 129 3.87 7.71 14.95
N PRO A 130 3.61 7.69 13.64
CA PRO A 130 2.39 7.08 13.09
C PRO A 130 2.23 5.59 13.43
N LEU A 131 3.36 4.91 13.70
CA LEU A 131 3.43 3.47 13.94
C LEU A 131 3.00 3.01 15.34
N ARG A 132 2.97 3.90 16.33
CA ARG A 132 2.64 3.56 17.73
C ARG A 132 2.15 4.79 18.50
N THR A 133 1.44 4.57 19.59
CA THR A 133 0.85 5.65 20.42
C THR A 133 1.88 6.58 21.08
N GLY A 134 3.14 6.17 21.22
CA GLY A 134 4.20 6.94 21.88
C GLY A 134 5.04 7.80 20.94
N LEU A 135 5.64 8.88 21.48
CA LEU A 135 6.57 9.72 20.74
C LEU A 135 7.89 8.99 20.42
N ARG A 136 8.60 9.43 19.38
CA ARG A 136 9.90 8.90 18.94
C ARG A 136 10.88 10.01 18.58
N THR A 137 12.18 9.72 18.68
CA THR A 137 13.22 10.59 18.10
C THR A 137 13.04 10.69 16.59
N MET A 138 13.55 11.77 15.99
CA MET A 138 13.58 11.86 14.52
C MET A 138 14.38 10.70 13.93
N ASN A 139 15.48 10.30 14.57
CA ASN A 139 16.28 9.15 14.17
C ASN A 139 15.43 7.87 14.05
N GLY A 140 14.63 7.56 15.08
CA GLY A 140 13.73 6.41 15.05
C GLY A 140 12.61 6.49 14.00
N ILE A 141 12.13 7.68 13.66
CA ILE A 141 11.12 7.88 12.61
C ILE A 141 11.75 7.72 11.22
N TYR A 142 12.94 8.26 11.01
CA TYR A 142 13.71 8.13 9.77
C TYR A 142 14.09 6.68 9.49
N HIS A 143 14.60 5.98 10.51
CA HIS A 143 14.88 4.54 10.45
C HIS A 143 13.66 3.74 10.04
N ALA A 144 12.52 4.01 10.68
CA ALA A 144 11.28 3.33 10.34
C ALA A 144 10.85 3.61 8.90
N ALA A 145 10.92 4.87 8.45
CA ALA A 145 10.60 5.23 7.07
C ALA A 145 11.47 4.43 6.08
N PHE A 146 12.79 4.44 6.24
CA PHE A 146 13.68 3.74 5.31
C PHE A 146 13.38 2.24 5.25
N VAL A 147 13.16 1.59 6.40
CA VAL A 147 12.83 0.16 6.42
C VAL A 147 11.48 -0.13 5.75
N LEU A 148 10.45 0.68 6.03
CA LEU A 148 9.13 0.53 5.40
C LEU A 148 9.22 0.70 3.88
N TYR A 149 10.01 1.65 3.40
CA TYR A 149 10.31 1.83 1.97
C TYR A 149 10.89 0.55 1.36
N ARG A 150 11.93 -0.01 1.97
CA ARG A 150 12.63 -1.21 1.49
C ARG A 150 11.70 -2.43 1.41
N ILE A 151 10.86 -2.62 2.43
CA ILE A 151 9.84 -3.69 2.45
C ILE A 151 8.79 -3.44 1.36
N ALA A 152 8.31 -2.20 1.20
CA ALA A 152 7.33 -1.86 0.16
C ALA A 152 7.88 -2.13 -1.26
N CYS A 153 9.13 -1.77 -1.55
CA CYS A 153 9.76 -2.05 -2.84
C CYS A 153 9.79 -3.55 -3.16
N PHE A 154 10.16 -4.38 -2.19
CA PHE A 154 10.19 -5.83 -2.38
C PHE A 154 8.79 -6.41 -2.58
N PHE A 155 7.83 -6.08 -1.71
CA PHE A 155 6.48 -6.62 -1.82
C PHE A 155 5.73 -6.08 -3.05
N ASN A 156 6.10 -4.92 -3.60
CA ASN A 156 5.62 -4.50 -4.91
C ASN A 156 6.00 -5.50 -6.00
N LYS A 157 7.25 -6.00 -6.01
CA LYS A 157 7.70 -7.02 -6.98
C LYS A 157 6.95 -8.34 -6.80
N VAL A 158 6.65 -8.73 -5.55
CA VAL A 158 5.78 -9.89 -5.25
C VAL A 158 4.39 -9.69 -5.85
N VAL A 159 3.76 -8.53 -5.62
CA VAL A 159 2.41 -8.21 -6.12
C VAL A 159 2.36 -8.16 -7.64
N ILE A 160 3.39 -7.62 -8.30
CA ILE A 160 3.48 -7.63 -9.77
C ILE A 160 3.58 -9.06 -10.30
N SER A 161 4.35 -9.92 -9.64
CA SER A 161 4.60 -11.30 -10.08
C SER A 161 3.40 -12.23 -9.79
N ASN A 162 2.67 -11.97 -8.71
CA ASN A 162 1.46 -12.69 -8.34
C ASN A 162 0.34 -11.71 -7.93
N PRO A 163 -0.40 -11.18 -8.93
CA PRO A 163 -1.46 -10.20 -8.67
C PRO A 163 -2.62 -10.73 -7.83
N ASP A 164 -2.75 -12.03 -7.57
CA ASP A 164 -3.84 -12.58 -6.75
C ASP A 164 -3.48 -12.75 -5.27
N ASP A 165 -2.22 -12.49 -4.90
CA ASP A 165 -1.77 -12.59 -3.51
C ASP A 165 -2.29 -11.43 -2.65
N ASN A 166 -3.35 -11.70 -1.89
CA ASN A 166 -3.95 -10.74 -0.97
C ASN A 166 -3.02 -10.37 0.20
N ASN A 167 -2.22 -11.32 0.70
CA ASN A 167 -1.34 -11.07 1.84
C ASN A 167 -0.18 -10.16 1.44
N ALA A 168 0.44 -10.42 0.29
CA ALA A 168 1.50 -9.57 -0.26
C ALA A 168 0.99 -8.13 -0.49
N ARG A 169 -0.25 -7.98 -0.99
CA ARG A 169 -0.89 -6.68 -1.17
C ARG A 169 -1.12 -5.94 0.15
N ILE A 170 -1.61 -6.64 1.17
CA ILE A 170 -1.81 -6.04 2.49
C ILE A 170 -0.48 -5.54 3.06
N ILE A 171 0.58 -6.34 2.96
CA ILE A 171 1.92 -5.97 3.44
C ILE A 171 2.45 -4.77 2.64
N PHE A 172 2.42 -4.83 1.31
CA PHE A 172 2.84 -3.75 0.43
C PHE A 172 2.14 -2.42 0.78
N ARG A 173 0.80 -2.44 0.83
CA ARG A 173 -0.02 -1.25 1.10
C ARG A 173 0.20 -0.68 2.48
N LYS A 174 0.29 -1.55 3.49
CA LYS A 174 0.58 -1.14 4.87
C LYS A 174 1.92 -0.41 4.93
N ASN A 175 2.96 -0.95 4.30
CA ASN A 175 4.29 -0.35 4.32
C ASN A 175 4.33 0.99 3.56
N ILE A 176 3.67 1.12 2.40
CA ILE A 176 3.53 2.42 1.70
C ILE A 176 2.85 3.46 2.60
N SER A 177 1.70 3.12 3.20
CA SER A 177 0.95 4.07 4.03
C SER A 177 1.80 4.54 5.20
N GLN A 178 2.41 3.59 5.91
CA GLN A 178 3.24 3.89 7.07
C GLN A 178 4.49 4.68 6.69
N PHE A 179 5.10 4.39 5.53
CA PHE A 179 6.20 5.19 5.00
C PHE A 179 5.77 6.64 4.80
N LYS A 180 4.64 6.89 4.12
CA LYS A 180 4.14 8.24 3.85
C LYS A 180 3.85 9.01 5.14
N ASP A 181 3.29 8.34 6.14
CA ASP A 181 3.05 8.96 7.43
C ASP A 181 4.36 9.38 8.11
N CYS A 182 5.39 8.51 8.09
CA CYS A 182 6.72 8.85 8.62
C CYS A 182 7.37 9.97 7.81
N TYR A 183 7.31 9.90 6.48
CA TYR A 183 7.85 10.92 5.57
C TYR A 183 7.21 12.28 5.82
N SER A 184 5.90 12.35 6.06
CA SER A 184 5.22 13.60 6.43
C SER A 184 5.86 14.25 7.65
N VAL A 185 6.15 13.47 8.70
CA VAL A 185 6.79 13.99 9.92
C VAL A 185 8.24 14.42 9.63
N ILE A 186 8.99 13.63 8.87
CA ILE A 186 10.38 13.93 8.49
C ILE A 186 10.44 15.21 7.66
N SER A 187 9.57 15.35 6.66
CA SER A 187 9.53 16.54 5.79
C SER A 187 9.16 17.82 6.54
N GLU A 188 8.30 17.72 7.56
CA GLU A 188 7.84 18.88 8.33
C GLU A 188 8.81 19.26 9.47
N LYS A 189 9.38 18.27 10.16
CA LYS A 189 10.14 18.47 11.42
C LYS A 189 11.61 18.04 11.35
N GLY A 190 12.03 17.39 10.26
CA GLY A 190 13.38 16.88 10.08
C GLY A 190 14.39 18.00 9.84
N ARG A 191 15.44 18.02 10.66
CA ARG A 191 16.68 18.74 10.41
C ARG A 191 17.66 17.69 9.89
N LEU A 192 17.90 17.69 8.58
CA LEU A 192 18.67 16.65 7.89
C LEU A 192 19.92 17.26 7.25
N SER A 193 20.95 16.44 7.05
CA SER A 193 22.04 16.80 6.13
C SER A 193 21.51 16.89 4.70
N VAL A 194 22.33 17.39 3.77
CA VAL A 194 21.98 17.41 2.33
C VAL A 194 21.72 15.99 1.84
N LEU A 195 22.62 15.05 2.14
CA LEU A 195 22.46 13.65 1.78
C LEU A 195 21.21 13.04 2.44
N GLY A 196 20.98 13.31 3.72
CA GLY A 196 19.82 12.79 4.45
C GLY A 196 18.50 13.22 3.85
N LYS A 197 18.42 14.46 3.37
CA LYS A 197 17.25 14.97 2.66
C LYS A 197 17.11 14.33 1.28
N ASP A 198 18.15 14.39 0.45
CA ASP A 198 18.12 13.83 -0.91
C ASP A 198 17.77 12.34 -0.89
N PHE A 199 18.26 11.60 0.10
CA PHE A 199 18.02 10.18 0.26
C PHE A 199 16.54 9.85 0.58
N ILE A 200 15.94 10.53 1.55
CA ILE A 200 14.55 10.25 1.92
C ILE A 200 13.55 10.78 0.89
N ASP A 201 13.86 11.92 0.26
CA ASP A 201 13.06 12.48 -0.85
C ASP A 201 13.11 11.52 -2.05
N GLY A 202 14.27 10.91 -2.33
CA GLY A 202 14.43 9.84 -3.31
C GLY A 202 13.54 8.63 -3.03
N CYS A 203 13.53 8.14 -1.78
CA CYS A 203 12.64 7.06 -1.37
C CYS A 203 11.16 7.40 -1.59
N ASN A 204 10.75 8.64 -1.30
CA ASN A 204 9.36 9.08 -1.48
C ASN A 204 8.96 9.19 -2.97
N ASN A 205 9.89 9.63 -3.83
CA ASN A 205 9.67 9.65 -5.27
C ASN A 205 9.45 8.23 -5.82
N ASP A 206 10.29 7.28 -5.41
CA ASP A 206 10.13 5.87 -5.79
C ASP A 206 8.78 5.30 -5.34
N ILE A 207 8.39 5.53 -4.09
CA ILE A 207 7.09 5.08 -3.55
C ILE A 207 5.93 5.64 -4.37
N SER A 208 6.02 6.91 -4.77
CA SER A 208 5.00 7.54 -5.62
C SER A 208 4.90 6.87 -6.99
N LEU A 209 6.02 6.43 -7.56
CA LEU A 209 6.06 5.68 -8.82
C LEU A 209 5.51 4.25 -8.67
N LEU A 210 5.79 3.57 -7.56
CA LEU A 210 5.25 2.24 -7.27
C LEU A 210 3.72 2.26 -7.19
N ASP A 211 3.17 3.33 -6.61
CA ASP A 211 1.73 3.55 -6.58
C ASP A 211 1.16 3.74 -8.00
N MET A 212 1.77 4.59 -8.85
CA MET A 212 1.28 4.83 -10.22
C MET A 212 1.26 3.57 -11.11
N LYS A 213 2.18 2.61 -10.89
CA LYS A 213 2.21 1.33 -11.63
C LYS A 213 0.90 0.56 -11.56
N PHE A 214 0.06 0.75 -10.53
CA PHE A 214 -1.26 0.11 -10.47
C PHE A 214 -2.15 0.50 -11.67
N ILE A 215 -2.22 1.80 -12.01
CA ILE A 215 -3.03 2.27 -13.16
C ILE A 215 -2.43 1.76 -14.48
N ASP A 216 -1.11 1.70 -14.58
CA ASP A 216 -0.43 1.17 -15.77
C ASP A 216 -0.54 -0.37 -15.89
N SER A 217 -0.92 -1.07 -14.81
CA SER A 217 -1.10 -2.53 -14.79
C SER A 217 -2.52 -3.01 -15.08
N LEU A 218 -3.45 -2.10 -15.38
CA LEU A 218 -4.84 -2.47 -15.66
C LEU A 218 -4.93 -3.31 -16.94
N ASP A 219 -5.69 -4.40 -16.88
CA ASP A 219 -5.94 -5.27 -18.03
C ASP A 219 -6.80 -4.56 -19.10
N GLU A 220 -6.68 -5.03 -20.35
CA GLU A 220 -7.39 -4.45 -21.50
C GLU A 220 -8.90 -4.40 -21.30
N LYS A 221 -9.50 -5.42 -20.66
CA LYS A 221 -10.95 -5.47 -20.41
C LYS A 221 -11.39 -4.38 -19.43
N THR A 222 -10.60 -4.12 -18.39
CA THR A 222 -10.82 -3.02 -17.45
C THR A 222 -10.75 -1.68 -18.15
N ILE A 223 -9.73 -1.47 -18.99
CA ILE A 223 -9.58 -0.23 -19.77
C ILE A 223 -10.77 -0.04 -20.72
N GLU A 224 -11.17 -1.08 -21.45
CA GLU A 224 -12.30 -1.04 -22.39
C GLU A 224 -13.61 -0.68 -21.67
N ILE A 225 -13.86 -1.21 -20.48
CA ILE A 225 -15.03 -0.84 -19.68
C ILE A 225 -14.95 0.62 -19.25
N MET A 226 -13.80 1.09 -18.78
CA MET A 226 -13.62 2.48 -18.37
C MET A 226 -13.84 3.46 -19.52
N GLU A 227 -13.33 3.13 -20.73
CA GLU A 227 -13.54 3.93 -21.94
C GLU A 227 -15.02 3.98 -22.36
N LYS A 228 -15.76 2.88 -22.21
CA LYS A 228 -17.22 2.85 -22.45
C LYS A 228 -17.99 3.80 -21.54
N PHE A 229 -17.51 4.03 -20.31
CA PHE A 229 -18.10 5.01 -19.40
C PHE A 229 -17.74 6.43 -19.82
N ASN A 230 -16.44 6.72 -19.92
CA ASN A 230 -15.92 7.97 -20.43
C ASN A 230 -14.43 7.80 -20.78
N GLY A 231 -14.04 8.14 -22.01
CA GLY A 231 -12.65 8.06 -22.48
C GLY A 231 -11.66 8.89 -21.65
N ASP A 232 -12.13 9.88 -20.88
CA ASP A 232 -11.29 10.69 -20.00
C ASP A 232 -11.19 10.15 -18.55
N SER A 233 -11.95 9.11 -18.19
CA SER A 233 -12.02 8.61 -16.81
C SER A 233 -10.67 8.14 -16.27
N LEU A 234 -9.89 7.43 -17.07
CA LEU A 234 -8.56 6.98 -16.68
C LEU A 234 -7.62 8.15 -16.40
N ARG A 235 -7.64 9.17 -17.27
CA ARG A 235 -6.81 10.36 -17.12
C ARG A 235 -7.19 11.15 -15.86
N ARG A 236 -8.49 11.39 -15.63
CA ARG A 236 -8.97 12.11 -14.43
C ARG A 236 -8.67 11.35 -13.15
N LEU A 237 -8.91 10.04 -13.14
CA LEU A 237 -8.55 9.21 -11.99
C LEU A 237 -7.05 9.28 -11.73
N ARG A 238 -6.20 9.17 -12.76
CA ARG A 238 -4.74 9.23 -12.65
C ARG A 238 -4.21 10.59 -12.21
N ASN A 239 -4.70 11.68 -12.78
CA ASN A 239 -4.09 13.00 -12.61
C ASN A 239 -4.75 13.82 -11.49
N ASP A 240 -6.05 13.64 -11.27
CA ASP A 240 -6.80 14.50 -10.35
C ASP A 240 -7.02 13.79 -9.01
N LEU A 241 -7.50 12.54 -9.05
CA LEU A 241 -7.92 11.84 -7.83
C LEU A 241 -6.82 10.97 -7.22
N TYR A 242 -5.97 10.34 -8.04
CA TYR A 242 -4.93 9.44 -7.56
C TYR A 242 -3.88 10.15 -6.70
N PRO A 243 -3.43 11.37 -7.02
CA PRO A 243 -2.50 12.10 -6.15
C PRO A 243 -3.11 12.48 -4.80
N ILE A 244 -4.45 12.61 -4.71
CA ILE A 244 -5.17 12.99 -3.50
C ILE A 244 -5.52 11.77 -2.65
N ALA A 245 -6.05 10.72 -3.27
CA ALA A 245 -6.62 9.56 -2.60
C ALA A 245 -6.38 8.26 -3.40
N PRO A 246 -5.14 7.76 -3.47
CA PRO A 246 -4.79 6.61 -4.33
C PRO A 246 -5.55 5.33 -3.96
N ASN A 247 -5.76 5.07 -2.67
CA ASN A 247 -6.54 3.93 -2.19
C ASN A 247 -8.01 4.00 -2.61
N LEU A 248 -8.58 5.21 -2.68
CA LEU A 248 -9.96 5.40 -3.14
C LEU A 248 -10.05 5.10 -4.64
N VAL A 249 -9.08 5.54 -5.43
CA VAL A 249 -9.03 5.27 -6.87
C VAL A 249 -8.90 3.77 -7.14
N GLU A 250 -7.97 3.08 -6.48
CA GLU A 250 -7.84 1.63 -6.65
C GLU A 250 -9.12 0.91 -6.23
N ARG A 251 -9.71 1.25 -5.09
CA ARG A 251 -10.96 0.61 -4.64
C ARG A 251 -12.11 0.85 -5.62
N LEU A 252 -12.20 2.05 -6.19
CA LEU A 252 -13.17 2.38 -7.23
C LEU A 252 -12.93 1.50 -8.46
N ILE A 253 -11.69 1.42 -8.95
CA ILE A 253 -11.36 0.64 -10.14
C ILE A 253 -11.64 -0.84 -9.92
N ARG A 254 -11.15 -1.41 -8.82
CA ARG A 254 -11.37 -2.81 -8.49
C ARG A 254 -12.85 -3.14 -8.32
N GLY A 255 -13.55 -2.35 -7.51
CA GLY A 255 -14.94 -2.61 -7.17
C GLY A 255 -15.88 -2.45 -8.36
N ILE A 256 -15.73 -1.37 -9.13
CA ILE A 256 -16.62 -1.06 -10.25
C ILE A 256 -16.18 -1.81 -11.50
N TYR A 257 -14.94 -1.61 -11.95
CA TYR A 257 -14.50 -2.00 -13.29
C TYR A 257 -13.85 -3.39 -13.37
N GLN A 258 -13.32 -3.94 -12.27
CA GLN A 258 -12.75 -5.30 -12.24
C GLN A 258 -13.68 -6.36 -11.64
N ASP A 259 -14.58 -5.97 -10.75
CA ASP A 259 -15.60 -6.87 -10.19
C ASP A 259 -16.98 -6.58 -10.77
N ALA A 260 -17.68 -5.55 -10.29
CA ALA A 260 -19.12 -5.40 -10.52
C ALA A 260 -19.53 -5.41 -12.00
N TYR A 261 -18.74 -4.83 -12.91
CA TYR A 261 -19.03 -4.79 -14.34
C TYR A 261 -18.45 -5.95 -15.18
N GLN A 262 -17.62 -6.81 -14.59
CA GLN A 262 -16.99 -7.93 -15.32
C GLN A 262 -17.63 -9.30 -15.05
N ARG A 263 -18.56 -9.40 -14.11
CA ARG A 263 -19.27 -10.65 -13.80
C ARG A 263 -20.17 -11.10 -14.97
N ASP A 264 -20.28 -12.40 -15.19
CA ASP A 264 -20.87 -12.94 -16.44
C ASP A 264 -22.40 -13.08 -16.45
N LEU A 265 -23.10 -12.79 -15.35
CA LEU A 265 -24.54 -13.06 -15.24
C LEU A 265 -25.45 -11.98 -15.84
N LEU A 266 -25.18 -10.71 -15.54
CA LEU A 266 -25.92 -9.57 -16.09
C LEU A 266 -25.07 -8.89 -17.15
N THR A 267 -25.73 -8.52 -18.24
CA THR A 267 -25.16 -7.70 -19.30
C THR A 267 -24.77 -6.32 -18.77
N THR A 268 -23.84 -5.64 -19.45
CA THR A 268 -23.46 -4.26 -19.12
C THR A 268 -24.67 -3.33 -19.07
N ARG A 269 -25.63 -3.51 -19.99
CA ARG A 269 -26.87 -2.73 -20.04
C ARG A 269 -27.72 -2.94 -18.78
N GLU A 270 -27.95 -4.18 -18.36
CA GLU A 270 -28.71 -4.48 -17.15
C GLU A 270 -28.05 -3.93 -15.88
N ARG A 271 -26.71 -4.03 -15.78
CA ARG A 271 -25.94 -3.44 -14.67
C ARG A 271 -26.07 -1.93 -14.62
N HIS A 272 -26.10 -1.28 -15.77
CA HIS A 272 -26.21 0.17 -15.85
C HIS A 272 -27.62 0.65 -15.51
N ILE A 273 -28.68 -0.09 -15.90
CA ILE A 273 -30.06 0.14 -15.43
C ILE A 273 -30.12 0.10 -13.90
N ALA A 274 -29.49 -0.91 -13.28
CA ALA A 274 -29.43 -1.02 -11.82
C ALA A 274 -28.66 0.16 -11.19
N THR A 275 -27.56 0.59 -11.83
CA THR A 275 -26.74 1.74 -11.37
C THR A 275 -27.52 3.04 -11.39
N LEU A 276 -28.18 3.36 -12.52
CA LEU A 276 -29.01 4.56 -12.64
C LEU A 276 -30.18 4.52 -11.65
N SER A 277 -30.87 3.39 -11.54
CA SER A 277 -31.97 3.23 -10.58
C SER A 277 -31.51 3.45 -9.15
N ALA A 278 -30.36 2.90 -8.76
CA ALA A 278 -29.81 3.10 -7.42
C ALA A 278 -29.47 4.59 -7.17
N LEU A 279 -28.89 5.29 -8.14
CA LEU A 279 -28.56 6.71 -8.00
C LEU A 279 -29.80 7.60 -7.88
N VAL A 280 -30.84 7.33 -8.68
CA VAL A 280 -32.15 8.01 -8.55
C VAL A 280 -32.73 7.74 -7.17
N ALA A 281 -32.72 6.48 -6.73
CA ALA A 281 -33.28 6.09 -5.45
C ALA A 281 -32.50 6.67 -4.25
N ILE A 282 -31.18 6.81 -4.31
CA ILE A 282 -30.37 7.39 -3.22
C ILE A 282 -30.65 8.91 -3.10
N GLY A 283 -30.67 9.64 -4.24
CA GLY A 283 -30.79 11.10 -4.27
C GLY A 283 -29.53 11.84 -3.76
N GLY A 284 -29.42 13.16 -3.98
CA GLY A 284 -28.24 13.94 -3.57
C GLY A 284 -26.93 13.52 -4.27
N ALA A 285 -27.05 12.85 -5.42
CA ALA A 285 -25.96 12.29 -6.21
C ALA A 285 -26.01 12.83 -7.65
N GLU A 286 -26.35 14.11 -7.81
CA GLU A 286 -26.67 14.72 -9.11
C GLU A 286 -25.47 14.67 -10.08
N ARG A 287 -24.24 14.88 -9.55
CA ARG A 287 -23.01 14.76 -10.36
C ARG A 287 -22.80 13.33 -10.85
N GLN A 288 -23.02 12.34 -9.99
CA GLN A 288 -22.90 10.93 -10.35
C GLN A 288 -24.00 10.52 -11.32
N LEU A 289 -25.23 11.01 -11.13
CA LEU A 289 -26.34 10.71 -12.03
C LEU A 289 -26.12 11.32 -13.42
N SER A 290 -25.58 12.55 -13.51
CA SER A 290 -25.16 13.17 -14.77
C SER A 290 -24.06 12.35 -15.45
N PHE A 291 -23.00 11.98 -14.71
CA PHE A 291 -21.90 11.18 -15.26
C PHE A 291 -22.37 9.81 -15.77
N GLN A 292 -23.17 9.08 -14.99
CA GLN A 292 -23.66 7.76 -15.36
C GLN A 292 -24.72 7.82 -16.48
N SER A 293 -25.60 8.83 -16.52
CA SER A 293 -26.54 8.96 -17.65
C SER A 293 -25.83 9.30 -18.96
N TYR A 294 -24.74 10.07 -18.92
CA TYR A 294 -23.91 10.32 -20.10
C TYR A 294 -23.27 9.02 -20.60
N ALA A 295 -22.68 8.24 -19.68
CA ALA A 295 -22.14 6.91 -19.97
C ALA A 295 -23.20 5.99 -20.59
N ALA A 296 -24.43 6.00 -20.07
CA ALA A 296 -25.56 5.24 -20.62
C ALA A 296 -25.81 5.60 -22.08
N TYR A 297 -25.85 6.89 -22.43
CA TYR A 297 -26.06 7.33 -23.81
C TYR A 297 -24.91 6.89 -24.73
N LYS A 298 -23.64 6.94 -24.29
CA LYS A 298 -22.51 6.38 -25.06
C LYS A 298 -22.63 4.87 -25.26
N MET A 299 -23.19 4.15 -24.29
CA MET A 299 -23.47 2.72 -24.38
C MET A 299 -24.73 2.39 -25.21
N GLY A 300 -25.37 3.38 -25.84
CA GLY A 300 -26.50 3.19 -26.74
C GLY A 300 -27.87 3.19 -26.05
N PHE A 301 -27.98 3.69 -24.82
CA PHE A 301 -29.30 3.96 -24.23
C PHE A 301 -30.01 5.08 -24.97
N THR A 302 -31.33 4.98 -25.09
CA THR A 302 -32.16 6.06 -25.64
C THR A 302 -32.77 6.93 -24.53
N LYS A 303 -33.44 8.01 -24.93
CA LYS A 303 -34.19 8.83 -23.96
C LYS A 303 -35.32 8.03 -23.32
N GLU A 304 -35.99 7.20 -24.12
CA GLU A 304 -37.09 6.33 -23.69
C GLU A 304 -36.62 5.28 -22.68
N ASP A 305 -35.39 4.75 -22.83
CA ASP A 305 -34.82 3.83 -21.84
C ASP A 305 -34.71 4.48 -20.44
N LEU A 306 -34.26 5.73 -20.40
CA LEU A 306 -34.12 6.47 -19.14
C LEU A 306 -35.48 6.91 -18.59
N GLU A 307 -36.45 7.20 -19.45
CA GLU A 307 -37.84 7.44 -19.04
C GLU A 307 -38.46 6.21 -18.35
N GLU A 308 -38.24 5.00 -18.88
CA GLU A 308 -38.70 3.76 -18.23
C GLU A 308 -38.08 3.55 -16.85
N ILE A 309 -36.79 3.87 -16.68
CA ILE A 309 -36.13 3.85 -15.37
C ILE A 309 -36.82 4.81 -14.39
N LEU A 310 -37.19 6.01 -14.84
CA LEU A 310 -37.89 6.99 -14.00
C LEU A 310 -39.29 6.53 -13.62
N ILE A 311 -40.01 5.87 -14.52
CA ILE A 311 -41.34 5.30 -14.24
C ILE A 311 -41.22 4.29 -13.11
N GLN A 312 -40.28 3.33 -13.20
CA GLN A 312 -40.04 2.36 -12.12
C GLN A 312 -39.65 3.06 -10.80
N ASN A 313 -38.72 4.02 -10.85
CA ASN A 313 -38.28 4.73 -9.66
C ASN A 313 -39.37 5.61 -9.03
N SER A 314 -40.33 6.12 -9.80
CA SER A 314 -41.45 6.90 -9.26
C SER A 314 -42.31 6.07 -8.30
N ILE A 315 -42.44 4.76 -8.57
CA ILE A 315 -43.20 3.82 -7.76
C ILE A 315 -42.41 3.38 -6.51
N PHE A 316 -41.12 3.06 -6.66
CA PHE A 316 -40.33 2.47 -5.56
C PHE A 316 -39.55 3.49 -4.71
N SER A 317 -39.19 4.63 -5.27
CA SER A 317 -38.37 5.67 -4.61
C SER A 317 -39.07 7.04 -4.50
N GLY A 318 -40.26 7.17 -5.11
CA GLY A 318 -41.13 8.34 -5.02
C GLY A 318 -40.97 9.35 -6.17
N PHE A 319 -42.06 10.05 -6.48
CA PHE A 319 -42.15 11.00 -7.59
C PHE A 319 -41.14 12.16 -7.50
N THR A 320 -40.83 12.65 -6.30
CA THR A 320 -39.88 13.76 -6.13
C THR A 320 -38.48 13.39 -6.65
N ARG A 321 -37.99 12.20 -6.31
CA ARG A 321 -36.66 11.73 -6.77
C ARG A 321 -36.66 11.49 -8.28
N ALA A 322 -37.72 10.88 -8.81
CA ALA A 322 -37.86 10.65 -10.24
C ALA A 322 -37.91 11.97 -11.04
N MET A 323 -38.67 12.99 -10.59
CA MET A 323 -38.74 14.28 -11.26
C MET A 323 -37.39 15.02 -11.25
N ASN A 324 -36.67 15.00 -10.12
CA ASN A 324 -35.34 15.61 -10.05
C ASN A 324 -34.34 14.92 -11.00
N ALA A 325 -34.40 13.58 -11.06
CA ALA A 325 -33.59 12.81 -12.00
C ALA A 325 -33.95 13.07 -13.47
N ALA A 326 -35.23 13.29 -13.78
CA ALA A 326 -35.70 13.60 -15.13
C ALA A 326 -35.04 14.87 -15.70
N VAL A 327 -34.88 15.90 -14.87
CA VAL A 327 -34.18 17.14 -15.26
C VAL A 327 -32.74 16.84 -15.64
N ILE A 328 -32.02 16.09 -14.79
CA ILE A 328 -30.61 15.73 -15.00
C ILE A 328 -30.44 14.87 -16.26
N PHE A 329 -31.33 13.89 -16.49
CA PHE A 329 -31.31 13.07 -17.68
C PHE A 329 -31.52 13.91 -18.95
N ASN A 330 -32.47 14.85 -18.94
CA ASN A 330 -32.68 15.72 -20.09
C ASN A 330 -31.48 16.66 -20.35
N GLU A 331 -30.93 17.29 -19.31
CA GLU A 331 -29.73 18.13 -19.45
C GLU A 331 -28.54 17.33 -19.99
N THR A 332 -28.37 16.10 -19.52
CA THR A 332 -27.28 15.22 -19.96
C THR A 332 -27.49 14.76 -21.40
N TRP A 333 -28.71 14.47 -21.81
CA TRP A 333 -29.05 14.16 -23.20
C TRP A 333 -28.69 15.31 -24.15
N GLU A 334 -29.03 16.54 -23.78
CA GLU A 334 -28.68 17.72 -24.56
C GLU A 334 -27.17 17.91 -24.69
N LYS A 335 -26.40 17.63 -23.62
CA LYS A 335 -24.93 17.64 -23.66
C LYS A 335 -24.38 16.55 -24.58
N PHE A 336 -24.93 15.33 -24.50
CA PHE A 336 -24.53 14.20 -25.34
C PHE A 336 -24.75 14.50 -26.82
N GLN A 337 -25.91 15.06 -27.19
CA GLN A 337 -26.22 15.45 -28.57
C GLN A 337 -25.29 16.53 -29.13
N LYS A 338 -24.72 17.38 -28.27
CA LYS A 338 -23.76 18.43 -28.67
C LYS A 338 -22.33 17.92 -28.83
N GLY A 339 -22.02 16.70 -28.42
CA GLY A 339 -20.68 16.10 -28.52
C GLY A 339 -19.64 16.64 -27.51
N ASN A 340 -20.08 17.27 -26.41
CA ASN A 340 -19.19 17.78 -25.36
C ASN A 340 -18.77 16.65 -24.39
N ASP A 341 -17.80 15.82 -24.78
CA ASP A 341 -17.25 14.74 -23.94
C ASP A 341 -16.51 15.27 -22.69
N SER A 342 -16.01 16.51 -22.72
CA SER A 342 -15.17 17.09 -21.65
C SER A 342 -15.94 17.62 -20.43
N GLU A 343 -17.27 17.76 -20.51
CA GLU A 343 -18.11 18.37 -19.46
C GLU A 343 -18.99 17.36 -18.70
N ALA A 344 -18.82 16.06 -18.98
CA ALA A 344 -19.48 14.96 -18.28
C ALA A 344 -18.87 14.67 -16.90
#